data_AF-A0A0C9QKW4-F1
#
_entry.id   AF-A0A0C9QKW4-F1
#
_cell.length_a   1.000
_cell.length_b   1.000
_cell.length_c   1.000
_cell.angle_alpha   90.00
_cell.angle_beta   90.00
_cell.angle_gamma   90.00
#
_symmetry.space_group_name_H-M   'P 1'
#
loop_
_entity.id
_entity.type
_entity.pdbx_description
1 polymer ?
#
loop_
_entity_poly.entity_id
_entity_poly.type
_entity_poly.pdbx_seq_one_letter_code
_entity_poly.pdbx_strand_id
1 'polypeptide(L)'
;MTIDEIQSLYDSAGATNPTAQINWLQMIRDVFALTPEIEINGSERILTPAKNYFKKLAALLDKTSSQTIVNYIMWRVVSDTVVYGNEELRTALILFTNARVGVDPISDRDAECSSASQMAAAVSYAFTTKYSSPETKQTVTDMVGNIKDAMGRVIERSSWVDTATKNVAIDKIQRMAKSVSYPDYFSNSQMDKYFSEFQPSENYFANELEKRKLKQKTLLRQLHKPTDKHVWPVEPTDVNAVYIAEANTMLAPAGILQPPVFDLHRPSIFNYATAGVMLGHEVSHALDSEGRRY
;
A
#
# COMPACT_ATOMS: atom_id res chain seq x y z
N MET A 1 -1.97 -16.30 -15.54
CA MET A 1 -2.12 -17.77 -15.54
C MET A 1 -3.23 -18.13 -14.58
N THR A 2 -3.76 -19.33 -14.62
CA THR A 2 -4.75 -19.79 -13.62
C THR A 2 -4.07 -20.43 -12.41
N ILE A 3 -4.83 -20.69 -11.35
CA ILE A 3 -4.36 -21.47 -10.20
C ILE A 3 -3.94 -22.89 -10.63
N ASP A 4 -4.71 -23.54 -11.51
CA ASP A 4 -4.37 -24.87 -12.04
C ASP A 4 -3.08 -24.86 -12.88
N GLU A 5 -2.85 -23.79 -13.64
CA GLU A 5 -1.62 -23.62 -14.41
C GLU A 5 -0.39 -23.45 -13.51
N ILE A 6 -0.50 -22.73 -12.38
CA ILE A 6 0.63 -22.60 -11.44
C ILE A 6 0.86 -23.89 -10.66
N GLN A 7 -0.21 -24.63 -10.31
CA GLN A 7 -0.10 -25.95 -9.70
C GLN A 7 0.67 -26.90 -10.63
N SER A 8 0.25 -26.99 -11.89
CA SER A 8 0.94 -27.81 -12.91
C SER A 8 2.41 -27.39 -13.09
N LEU A 9 2.69 -26.09 -13.08
CA LEU A 9 4.07 -25.58 -13.14
C LEU A 9 4.90 -25.99 -11.94
N TYR A 10 4.33 -25.90 -10.74
CA TYR A 10 4.97 -26.26 -9.47
C TYR A 10 5.26 -27.77 -9.42
N ASP A 11 4.27 -28.60 -9.77
CA ASP A 11 4.37 -30.06 -9.76
C ASP A 11 5.36 -30.58 -10.80
N SER A 12 5.58 -29.85 -11.90
CA SER A 12 6.61 -30.19 -12.89
C SER A 12 8.04 -30.19 -12.34
N ALA A 13 8.27 -29.66 -11.13
CA ALA A 13 9.55 -29.77 -10.44
C ALA A 13 9.83 -31.18 -9.89
N GLY A 14 8.81 -32.05 -9.81
CA GLY A 14 8.97 -33.46 -9.45
C GLY A 14 9.38 -33.69 -7.98
N ALA A 15 8.95 -32.82 -7.07
CA ALA A 15 9.24 -32.97 -5.64
C ALA A 15 8.56 -34.23 -5.07
N THR A 16 9.30 -34.98 -4.26
CA THR A 16 8.90 -36.30 -3.73
C THR A 16 8.60 -36.25 -2.23
N ASN A 17 9.21 -35.32 -1.52
CA ASN A 17 8.99 -35.12 -0.09
C ASN A 17 7.62 -34.47 0.16
N PRO A 18 6.79 -35.01 1.07
CA PRO A 18 5.47 -34.46 1.37
C PRO A 18 5.48 -32.97 1.75
N THR A 19 6.52 -32.48 2.42
CA THR A 19 6.62 -31.06 2.80
C THR A 19 6.82 -30.12 1.61
N ALA A 20 7.17 -30.66 0.44
CA ALA A 20 7.34 -29.92 -0.80
C ALA A 20 6.13 -30.03 -1.74
N GLN A 21 5.14 -30.88 -1.44
CA GLN A 21 3.93 -31.08 -2.24
C GLN A 21 2.81 -30.13 -1.80
N ILE A 22 2.89 -28.87 -2.24
CA ILE A 22 1.92 -27.83 -1.91
C ILE A 22 0.71 -27.91 -2.86
N ASN A 23 -0.49 -27.99 -2.28
CA ASN A 23 -1.74 -27.75 -2.99
C ASN A 23 -2.06 -26.25 -2.97
N TRP A 24 -1.75 -25.55 -4.07
CA TRP A 24 -1.93 -24.11 -4.19
C TRP A 24 -3.39 -23.68 -4.16
N LEU A 25 -4.31 -24.47 -4.74
CA LEU A 25 -5.73 -24.16 -4.68
C LEU A 25 -6.23 -24.20 -3.23
N GLN A 26 -5.84 -25.22 -2.47
CA GLN A 26 -6.22 -25.31 -1.06
C GLN A 26 -5.57 -24.20 -0.24
N MET A 27 -4.27 -23.95 -0.43
CA MET A 27 -3.57 -22.86 0.26
C MET A 27 -4.23 -21.49 0.03
N ILE A 28 -4.65 -21.21 -1.20
CA ILE A 28 -5.38 -19.97 -1.52
C ILE A 28 -6.76 -19.99 -0.86
N ARG A 29 -7.49 -21.10 -0.90
CA ARG A 29 -8.79 -21.22 -0.20
C ARG A 29 -8.68 -20.99 1.30
N ASP A 30 -7.61 -21.47 1.93
CA ASP A 30 -7.37 -21.27 3.37
C ASP A 30 -7.17 -19.78 3.69
N VAL A 31 -6.56 -19.00 2.79
CA VAL A 31 -6.49 -17.53 2.92
C VAL A 31 -7.87 -16.89 2.83
N PHE A 32 -8.73 -17.38 1.92
CA PHE A 32 -10.11 -16.91 1.75
C PHE A 32 -11.08 -17.46 2.80
N ALA A 33 -10.66 -18.30 3.74
CA ALA A 33 -11.50 -18.79 4.84
C ALA A 33 -12.03 -17.66 5.74
N LEU A 34 -11.37 -16.49 5.72
CA LEU A 34 -11.84 -15.28 6.41
C LEU A 34 -13.06 -14.62 5.75
N THR A 35 -13.34 -14.96 4.49
CA THR A 35 -14.41 -14.40 3.64
C THR A 35 -15.07 -15.54 2.85
N PRO A 36 -15.79 -16.46 3.53
CA PRO A 36 -16.34 -17.68 2.93
C PRO A 36 -17.38 -17.39 1.84
N GLU A 37 -17.89 -16.17 1.75
CA GLU A 37 -18.77 -15.71 0.67
C GLU A 37 -18.08 -15.59 -0.70
N ILE A 38 -16.74 -15.70 -0.75
CA ILE A 38 -15.94 -15.60 -1.99
C ILE A 38 -15.45 -16.98 -2.38
N GLU A 39 -15.99 -17.52 -3.46
CA GLU A 39 -15.61 -18.84 -3.96
C GLU A 39 -14.36 -18.78 -4.85
N ILE A 40 -13.36 -19.60 -4.51
CA ILE A 40 -12.13 -19.76 -5.31
C ILE A 40 -12.09 -21.15 -5.95
N ASN A 41 -11.80 -21.18 -7.24
CA ASN A 41 -11.63 -22.41 -8.01
C ASN A 41 -10.34 -22.39 -8.85
N GLY A 42 -9.96 -23.54 -9.41
CA GLY A 42 -8.70 -23.71 -10.15
C GLY A 42 -8.54 -22.83 -11.39
N SER A 43 -9.66 -22.37 -11.97
CA SER A 43 -9.65 -21.49 -13.16
C SER A 43 -9.42 -20.01 -12.84
N GLU A 44 -9.41 -19.63 -11.57
CA GLU A 44 -9.20 -18.25 -11.13
C GLU A 44 -7.85 -17.71 -11.65
N ARG A 45 -7.87 -16.48 -12.17
CA ARG A 45 -6.67 -15.89 -12.79
C ARG A 45 -5.80 -15.24 -11.74
N ILE A 46 -4.52 -15.57 -11.78
CA ILE A 46 -3.49 -14.99 -10.94
C ILE A 46 -2.39 -14.31 -11.77
N LEU A 47 -1.89 -13.20 -11.24
CA LEU A 47 -0.69 -12.53 -11.73
C LEU A 47 0.54 -13.19 -11.08
N THR A 48 1.42 -13.77 -11.90
CA THR A 48 2.60 -14.48 -11.41
C THR A 48 3.86 -13.99 -12.14
N PRO A 49 4.44 -12.85 -11.74
CA PRO A 49 5.61 -12.29 -12.41
C PRO A 49 6.83 -13.21 -12.30
N ALA A 50 7.03 -13.84 -11.14
CA ALA A 50 8.20 -14.67 -10.84
C ALA A 50 7.92 -16.18 -11.00
N LYS A 51 7.44 -16.65 -12.16
CA LYS A 51 7.07 -18.07 -12.36
C LYS A 51 8.17 -19.08 -11.98
N ASN A 52 9.42 -18.77 -12.31
CA ASN A 52 10.56 -19.65 -12.03
C ASN A 52 10.87 -19.81 -10.53
N TYR A 53 10.40 -18.89 -9.68
CA TYR A 53 10.53 -19.01 -8.23
C TYR A 53 9.82 -20.27 -7.73
N PHE A 54 8.60 -20.55 -8.21
CA PHE A 54 7.78 -21.67 -7.75
C PHE A 54 8.44 -23.03 -8.02
N LYS A 55 9.05 -23.20 -9.19
CA LYS A 55 9.83 -24.42 -9.50
C LYS A 55 11.03 -24.59 -8.57
N LYS A 56 11.77 -23.51 -8.33
CA LYS A 56 12.94 -23.52 -7.43
C LYS A 56 12.53 -23.73 -5.97
N LEU A 57 11.37 -23.22 -5.57
CA LEU A 57 10.79 -23.40 -4.25
C LEU A 57 10.49 -24.88 -3.99
N ALA A 58 9.81 -25.55 -4.92
CA ALA A 58 9.54 -26.99 -4.81
C ALA A 58 10.83 -27.79 -4.60
N ALA A 59 11.84 -27.57 -5.44
CA ALA A 59 13.14 -28.24 -5.33
C ALA A 59 13.90 -27.90 -4.02
N LEU A 60 13.74 -26.68 -3.50
CA LEU A 60 14.33 -26.29 -2.22
C LEU A 60 13.64 -26.99 -1.05
N LEU A 61 12.31 -26.99 -1.02
CA LEU A 61 11.54 -27.65 0.03
C LEU A 61 11.78 -29.16 0.03
N ASP A 62 11.96 -29.77 -1.15
CA ASP A 62 12.17 -31.22 -1.30
C ASP A 62 13.41 -31.72 -0.54
N LYS A 63 14.49 -30.92 -0.58
CA LYS A 63 15.76 -31.21 0.10
C LYS A 63 15.89 -30.62 1.50
N THR A 64 14.87 -29.93 2.00
CA THR A 64 14.91 -29.27 3.31
C THR A 64 14.14 -30.10 4.33
N SER A 65 14.71 -30.27 5.53
CA SER A 65 14.01 -31.01 6.58
C SER A 65 12.74 -30.29 7.03
N SER A 66 11.72 -31.06 7.42
CA SER A 66 10.47 -30.51 7.96
C SER A 66 10.74 -29.59 9.17
N GLN A 67 11.67 -29.96 10.04
CA GLN A 67 12.07 -29.15 11.19
C GLN A 67 12.62 -27.78 10.77
N THR A 68 13.48 -27.72 9.75
CA THR A 68 14.01 -26.45 9.24
C THR A 68 12.91 -25.59 8.63
N ILE A 69 11.98 -26.19 7.87
CA ILE A 69 10.84 -25.48 7.28
C ILE A 69 9.95 -24.88 8.38
N VAL A 70 9.59 -25.68 9.39
CA VAL A 70 8.76 -25.23 10.52
C VAL A 70 9.47 -24.14 11.32
N ASN A 71 10.75 -24.33 11.65
CA ASN A 71 11.53 -23.31 12.36
C ASN A 71 11.59 -21.99 11.58
N TYR A 72 11.76 -22.05 10.25
CA TYR A 72 11.75 -20.87 9.41
C TYR A 72 10.38 -20.17 9.46
N ILE A 73 9.27 -20.89 9.26
CA ILE A 73 7.91 -20.32 9.30
C ILE A 73 7.63 -19.69 10.67
N MET A 74 7.92 -20.40 11.76
CA MET A 74 7.72 -19.89 13.11
C MET A 74 8.60 -18.68 13.40
N TRP A 75 9.85 -18.68 12.92
CA TRP A 75 10.72 -17.51 13.02
C TRP A 75 10.15 -16.31 12.27
N ARG A 76 9.54 -16.49 11.09
CA ARG A 76 8.85 -15.41 10.37
C ARG A 76 7.70 -14.84 11.19
N VAL A 77 6.90 -15.68 11.84
CA VAL A 77 5.82 -15.24 12.75
C VAL A 77 6.37 -14.47 13.93
N VAL A 78 7.37 -15.02 14.64
CA VAL A 78 8.00 -14.37 15.79
C VAL A 78 8.60 -13.03 15.38
N SER A 79 9.42 -12.99 14.32
CA SER A 79 10.08 -11.78 13.84
C SER A 79 9.10 -10.67 13.45
N ASP A 80 7.91 -11.01 12.97
CA ASP A 80 6.88 -10.04 12.58
C ASP A 80 6.01 -9.58 13.76
N THR A 81 5.94 -10.38 14.83
CA THR A 81 5.06 -10.12 15.97
C THR A 81 5.80 -9.60 17.21
N VAL A 82 7.13 -9.74 17.25
CA VAL A 82 7.99 -9.40 18.40
C VAL A 82 7.84 -7.94 18.87
N VAL A 83 7.55 -7.01 17.95
CA VAL A 83 7.36 -5.58 18.24
C VAL A 83 6.17 -5.31 19.16
N TYR A 84 5.17 -6.20 19.16
CA TYR A 84 3.97 -6.11 20.01
C TYR A 84 4.09 -6.92 21.30
N GLY A 85 5.27 -7.50 21.55
CA GLY A 85 5.57 -8.31 22.72
C GLY A 85 5.91 -7.48 23.97
N ASN A 86 6.46 -8.18 24.97
CA ASN A 86 6.98 -7.53 26.18
C ASN A 86 8.28 -6.75 25.89
N GLU A 87 8.77 -6.04 26.91
CA GLU A 87 9.97 -5.21 26.80
C GLU A 87 11.23 -6.00 26.40
N GLU A 88 11.39 -7.22 26.90
CA GLU A 88 12.54 -8.08 26.58
C GLU A 88 12.60 -8.41 25.08
N LEU A 89 11.48 -8.87 24.52
CA LEU A 89 11.34 -9.18 23.10
C LEU A 89 11.60 -7.95 22.22
N ARG A 90 11.02 -6.81 22.60
CA ARG A 90 11.22 -5.54 21.89
C ARG A 90 12.68 -5.10 21.93
N THR A 91 13.32 -5.18 23.10
CA THR A 91 14.75 -4.85 23.26
C THR A 91 15.62 -5.73 22.36
N ALA A 92 15.33 -7.03 22.27
CA ALA A 92 16.04 -7.93 21.35
C ALA A 92 15.88 -7.51 19.88
N LEU A 93 14.68 -7.12 19.45
CA LEU A 93 14.43 -6.60 18.09
C LEU A 93 15.24 -5.32 17.83
N ILE A 94 15.29 -4.40 18.79
CA ILE A 94 16.04 -3.15 18.67
C ILE A 94 17.53 -3.42 18.56
N LEU A 95 18.11 -4.26 19.42
CA LEU A 95 19.52 -4.64 19.34
C LEU A 95 19.87 -5.25 17.99
N PHE A 96 19.02 -6.16 17.49
CA PHE A 96 19.18 -6.74 16.16
C PHE A 96 19.10 -5.70 15.04
N THR A 97 18.14 -4.78 15.11
CA THR A 97 17.95 -3.74 14.08
C THR A 97 19.10 -2.74 14.09
N ASN A 98 19.55 -2.31 15.28
CA ASN A 98 20.69 -1.42 15.47
C ASN A 98 21.97 -2.05 14.90
N ALA A 99 22.21 -3.33 15.18
CA ALA A 99 23.36 -4.05 14.61
C ALA A 99 23.29 -4.17 13.08
N ARG A 100 22.08 -4.25 12.51
CA ARG A 100 21.87 -4.45 11.07
C ARG A 100 21.99 -3.17 10.25
N VAL A 101 21.42 -2.06 10.72
CA VAL A 101 21.31 -0.81 9.93
C VAL A 101 21.72 0.47 10.68
N GLY A 102 22.20 0.37 11.92
CA GLY A 102 22.74 1.51 12.67
C GLY A 102 21.70 2.56 13.05
N VAL A 103 20.55 2.12 13.60
CA VAL A 103 19.49 3.03 14.06
C VAL A 103 19.72 3.52 15.50
N ASP A 104 19.29 4.76 15.73
CA ASP A 104 19.19 5.38 17.05
C ASP A 104 18.17 4.64 17.95
N PRO A 105 18.27 4.77 19.29
CA PRO A 105 17.45 4.00 20.23
C PRO A 105 15.94 4.20 20.09
N ILE A 106 15.21 3.29 20.74
CA ILE A 106 13.74 3.15 20.80
C ILE A 106 13.04 4.51 20.85
N SER A 107 12.11 4.73 19.92
CA SER A 107 11.17 5.84 19.99
C SER A 107 10.41 5.79 21.32
N ASP A 108 10.09 6.95 21.89
CA ASP A 108 9.21 6.98 23.06
C ASP A 108 7.91 6.19 22.81
N ARG A 109 7.39 5.53 23.85
CA ARG A 109 6.25 4.60 23.77
C ARG A 109 5.02 5.30 23.19
N ASP A 110 4.82 6.57 23.52
CA ASP A 110 3.66 7.34 23.03
C ASP A 110 3.76 7.58 21.51
N ALA A 111 4.95 7.86 21.00
CA ALA A 111 5.18 8.03 19.57
C ALA A 111 5.01 6.69 18.81
N GLU A 112 5.48 5.58 19.37
CA GLU A 112 5.24 4.25 18.79
C GLU A 112 3.74 3.92 18.74
N CYS A 113 3.01 4.09 19.85
CA CYS A 113 1.58 3.83 19.92
C CYS A 113 0.78 4.72 18.97
N SER A 114 1.19 5.98 18.80
CA SER A 114 0.57 6.91 17.86
C SER A 114 0.80 6.49 16.40
N SER A 115 2.02 6.09 16.05
CA SER A 115 2.37 5.65 14.70
C SER A 115 1.79 4.27 14.33
N ALA A 116 1.65 3.37 15.31
CA ALA A 116 1.17 2.00 15.12
C ALA A 116 -0.32 1.82 15.50
N SER A 117 -1.13 2.87 15.37
CA SER A 117 -2.55 2.85 15.75
C SER A 117 -3.30 1.67 15.13
N GLN A 118 -4.07 0.95 15.95
CA GLN A 118 -4.92 -0.14 15.48
C GLN A 118 -6.17 0.33 14.74
N MET A 119 -6.47 1.61 14.84
CA MET A 119 -7.61 2.26 14.21
C MET A 119 -7.15 3.44 13.34
N ALA A 120 -6.07 3.24 12.58
CA ALA A 120 -5.44 4.29 11.75
C ALA A 120 -6.46 5.07 10.90
N ALA A 121 -7.39 4.40 10.22
CA ALA A 121 -8.44 5.07 9.44
C ALA A 121 -9.32 6.02 10.26
N ALA A 122 -9.68 5.67 11.50
CA ALA A 122 -10.45 6.55 12.39
C ALA A 122 -9.60 7.74 12.88
N VAL A 123 -8.33 7.50 13.18
CA VAL A 123 -7.37 8.56 13.52
C VAL A 123 -7.18 9.51 12.33
N SER A 124 -7.05 8.99 11.11
CA SER A 124 -6.99 9.75 9.87
C SER A 124 -8.23 10.63 9.68
N TYR A 125 -9.41 10.09 9.92
CA TYR A 125 -10.64 10.86 9.87
C TYR A 125 -10.65 12.00 10.90
N ALA A 126 -10.32 11.71 12.17
CA ALA A 126 -10.21 12.74 13.21
C ALA A 126 -9.11 13.79 12.91
N PHE A 127 -7.99 13.38 12.32
CA PHE A 127 -6.91 14.27 11.90
C PHE A 127 -7.38 15.22 10.79
N THR A 128 -8.01 14.69 9.75
CA THR A 128 -8.44 15.49 8.58
C THR A 128 -9.53 16.50 8.93
N THR A 129 -10.44 16.15 9.85
CA THR A 129 -11.47 17.08 10.34
C THR A 129 -10.89 18.25 11.15
N LYS A 130 -9.70 18.08 11.74
CA LYS A 130 -9.04 19.11 12.53
C LYS A 130 -8.01 19.93 11.75
N TYR A 131 -7.22 19.28 10.88
CA TYR A 131 -6.05 19.87 10.24
C TYR A 131 -6.20 20.08 8.74
N SER A 132 -7.36 19.75 8.17
CA SER A 132 -7.67 20.07 6.78
C SER A 132 -8.95 20.89 6.66
N SER A 133 -9.10 21.56 5.52
CA SER A 133 -10.29 22.34 5.18
C SER A 133 -10.66 22.13 3.71
N PRO A 134 -11.92 22.35 3.33
CA PRO A 134 -12.33 22.35 1.93
C PRO A 134 -11.52 23.34 1.07
N GLU A 135 -11.14 24.49 1.64
CA GLU A 135 -10.33 25.51 0.96
C GLU A 135 -8.90 25.04 0.69
N THR A 136 -8.25 24.39 1.66
CA THR A 136 -6.94 23.75 1.45
C THR A 136 -7.02 22.68 0.37
N LYS A 137 -8.03 21.80 0.43
CA LYS A 137 -8.25 20.75 -0.57
C LYS A 137 -8.44 21.33 -1.98
N GLN A 138 -9.24 22.38 -2.11
CA GLN A 138 -9.48 23.04 -3.39
C GLN A 138 -8.23 23.74 -3.91
N THR A 139 -7.54 24.52 -3.07
CA THR A 139 -6.32 25.26 -3.44
C THR A 139 -5.23 24.33 -3.96
N VAL A 140 -5.01 23.20 -3.29
CA VAL A 140 -4.03 22.20 -3.72
C VAL A 140 -4.51 21.48 -4.99
N THR A 141 -5.81 21.19 -5.11
CA THR A 141 -6.39 20.60 -6.34
C THR A 141 -6.18 21.48 -7.58
N ASP A 142 -6.26 22.80 -7.41
CA ASP A 142 -6.01 23.77 -8.47
C ASP A 142 -4.51 23.89 -8.79
N MET A 143 -3.66 23.86 -7.76
CA MET A 143 -2.20 23.81 -7.94
C MET A 143 -1.77 22.60 -8.81
N VAL A 144 -2.35 21.41 -8.55
CA VAL A 144 -2.10 20.22 -9.37
C VAL A 144 -2.56 20.41 -10.82
N GLY A 145 -3.70 21.08 -11.03
CA GLY A 145 -4.17 21.43 -12.37
C GLY A 145 -3.16 22.30 -13.12
N ASN A 146 -2.66 23.36 -12.47
CA ASN A 146 -1.66 24.25 -13.06
C ASN A 146 -0.35 23.52 -13.39
N ILE A 147 0.07 22.57 -12.56
CA ILE A 147 1.25 21.73 -12.78
C ILE A 147 1.06 20.82 -14.00
N LYS A 148 -0.10 20.14 -14.12
CA LYS A 148 -0.44 19.32 -15.28
C LYS A 148 -0.39 20.12 -16.58
N ASP A 149 -0.94 21.34 -16.56
CA ASP A 149 -0.92 22.23 -17.72
C ASP A 149 0.49 22.70 -18.07
N ALA A 150 1.31 23.02 -17.06
CA ALA A 150 2.71 23.37 -17.27
C ALA A 150 3.49 22.21 -17.88
N MET A 151 3.28 20.99 -17.37
CA MET A 151 3.90 19.77 -17.89
C MET A 151 3.50 19.52 -19.35
N GLY A 152 2.22 19.69 -19.69
CA GLY A 152 1.72 19.57 -21.06
C GLY A 152 2.43 20.52 -22.03
N ARG A 153 2.62 21.80 -21.64
CA ARG A 153 3.37 22.78 -22.43
C ARG A 153 4.84 22.42 -22.62
N VAL A 154 5.47 21.83 -21.60
CA VAL A 154 6.86 21.34 -21.68
C VAL A 154 6.97 20.19 -22.67
N ILE A 155 6.04 19.22 -22.61
CA ILE A 155 6.00 18.07 -23.53
C ILE A 155 5.80 18.54 -24.97
N GLU A 156 4.87 19.46 -25.21
CA GLU A 156 4.57 19.99 -26.54
C GLU A 156 5.81 20.62 -27.20
N ARG A 157 6.61 21.36 -26.42
CA ARG A 157 7.85 22.02 -26.87
C ARG A 157 9.06 21.09 -26.98
N SER A 158 8.97 19.84 -26.52
CA SER A 158 10.12 18.91 -26.53
C SER A 158 10.55 18.56 -27.95
N SER A 159 11.86 18.43 -28.21
CA SER A 159 12.41 18.11 -29.54
C SER A 159 12.75 16.63 -29.73
N TRP A 160 12.74 15.83 -28.66
CA TRP A 160 13.20 14.45 -28.66
C TRP A 160 12.07 13.41 -28.79
N VAL A 161 10.82 13.85 -28.77
CA VAL A 161 9.61 13.01 -28.89
C VAL A 161 8.83 13.41 -30.14
N ASP A 162 8.30 12.43 -30.87
CA ASP A 162 7.42 12.68 -32.01
C ASP A 162 6.04 13.21 -31.58
N THR A 163 5.30 13.81 -32.52
CA THR A 163 3.99 14.43 -32.25
C THR A 163 2.95 13.44 -31.75
N ALA A 164 2.93 12.20 -32.23
CA ALA A 164 1.94 11.21 -31.82
C ALA A 164 2.16 10.81 -30.35
N THR A 165 3.41 10.56 -29.97
CA THR A 165 3.78 10.25 -28.59
C THR A 165 3.52 11.44 -27.65
N LYS A 166 3.77 12.67 -28.09
CA LYS A 166 3.42 13.88 -27.31
C LYS A 166 1.93 13.94 -27.00
N ASN A 167 1.07 13.72 -28.00
CA ASN A 167 -0.38 13.79 -27.82
C ASN A 167 -0.89 12.77 -26.81
N VAL A 168 -0.38 11.53 -26.86
CA VAL A 168 -0.72 10.48 -25.89
C VAL A 168 -0.22 10.84 -24.48
N ALA A 169 1.01 11.34 -24.35
CA ALA A 169 1.56 11.76 -23.06
C ALA A 169 0.75 12.91 -22.44
N ILE A 170 0.37 13.91 -23.24
CA ILE A 170 -0.44 15.04 -22.79
C ILE A 170 -1.84 14.56 -22.37
N ASP A 171 -2.51 13.73 -23.18
CA ASP A 171 -3.84 13.18 -22.83
C ASP A 171 -3.77 12.39 -21.52
N LYS A 172 -2.73 11.57 -21.32
CA LYS A 172 -2.51 10.84 -20.06
C LYS A 172 -2.36 11.76 -18.86
N ILE A 173 -1.49 12.77 -18.94
CA ILE A 173 -1.30 13.76 -17.88
C ILE A 173 -2.62 14.47 -17.58
N GLN A 174 -3.35 14.89 -18.61
CA GLN A 174 -4.60 15.62 -18.45
C GLN A 174 -5.73 14.76 -17.85
N ARG A 175 -5.75 13.46 -18.16
CA ARG A 175 -6.68 12.49 -17.55
C ARG A 175 -6.30 12.04 -16.14
N MET A 176 -5.12 12.40 -15.65
CA MET A 176 -4.67 12.02 -14.32
C MET A 176 -5.67 12.50 -13.24
N ALA A 177 -6.15 11.58 -12.42
CA ALA A 177 -7.02 11.87 -11.29
C ALA A 177 -6.24 12.52 -10.14
N LYS A 178 -6.95 13.31 -9.33
CA LYS A 178 -6.38 14.13 -8.26
C LYS A 178 -7.03 13.75 -6.93
N SER A 179 -6.32 13.00 -6.09
CA SER A 179 -6.77 12.59 -4.76
C SER A 179 -6.07 13.46 -3.71
N VAL A 180 -6.73 14.53 -3.28
CA VAL A 180 -6.11 15.56 -2.43
C VAL A 180 -6.72 15.55 -1.02
N SER A 181 -5.85 15.62 -0.04
CA SER A 181 -6.10 15.69 1.39
C SER A 181 -6.71 14.43 2.01
N TYR A 182 -7.95 14.10 1.69
CA TYR A 182 -8.69 12.98 2.27
C TYR A 182 -9.78 12.44 1.33
N PRO A 183 -10.20 11.18 1.49
CA PRO A 183 -11.26 10.58 0.68
C PRO A 183 -12.62 11.26 0.91
N ASP A 184 -13.41 11.44 -0.15
CA ASP A 184 -14.72 12.10 -0.04
C ASP A 184 -15.74 11.31 0.79
N TYR A 185 -15.53 10.00 0.95
CA TYR A 185 -16.40 9.14 1.74
C TYR A 185 -16.14 9.22 3.26
N PHE A 186 -15.17 10.01 3.72
CA PHE A 186 -14.88 10.15 5.15
C PHE A 186 -16.09 10.72 5.91
N SER A 187 -16.72 9.87 6.72
CA SER A 187 -17.83 10.22 7.60
C SER A 187 -17.88 9.28 8.81
N ASN A 188 -18.58 9.70 9.87
CA ASN A 188 -18.83 8.85 11.05
C ASN A 188 -19.46 7.51 10.63
N SER A 189 -20.48 7.53 9.77
CA SER A 189 -21.16 6.31 9.33
C SER A 189 -20.27 5.36 8.52
N GLN A 190 -19.32 5.88 7.73
CA GLN A 190 -18.35 5.03 7.05
C GLN A 190 -17.32 4.46 8.01
N MET A 191 -16.89 5.21 9.03
CA MET A 191 -15.99 4.68 10.05
C MET A 191 -16.67 3.57 10.86
N ASP A 192 -17.92 3.77 11.30
CA ASP A 192 -18.71 2.76 12.02
C ASP A 192 -18.87 1.49 11.17
N LYS A 193 -19.14 1.64 9.87
CA LYS A 193 -19.23 0.52 8.93
C LYS A 193 -17.89 -0.18 8.74
N TYR A 194 -16.79 0.56 8.60
CA TYR A 194 -15.45 -0.02 8.41
C TYR A 194 -15.01 -0.83 9.62
N PHE A 195 -15.28 -0.34 10.83
CA PHE A 195 -14.92 -1.00 12.08
C PHE A 195 -16.03 -1.90 12.64
N SER A 196 -17.10 -2.21 11.88
CA SER A 196 -18.24 -3.00 12.38
C SER A 196 -17.89 -4.42 12.80
N GLU A 197 -16.81 -4.97 12.25
CA GLU A 197 -16.26 -6.29 12.60
C GLU A 197 -15.03 -6.21 13.51
N PHE A 198 -14.61 -5.02 13.93
CA PHE A 198 -13.46 -4.83 14.82
C PHE A 198 -13.88 -5.00 16.28
N GLN A 199 -13.20 -5.89 17.00
CA GLN A 199 -13.48 -6.16 18.42
C GLN A 199 -12.29 -5.71 19.27
N PRO A 200 -12.31 -4.47 19.80
CA PRO A 200 -11.24 -3.99 20.66
C PRO A 200 -11.22 -4.74 22.00
N SER A 201 -10.04 -4.84 22.59
CA SER A 201 -9.81 -5.43 23.90
C SER A 201 -8.73 -4.64 24.65
N GLU A 202 -8.56 -4.93 25.94
CA GLU A 202 -7.43 -4.41 26.73
C GLU A 202 -6.08 -5.05 26.33
N ASN A 203 -6.09 -6.09 25.49
CA ASN A 203 -4.89 -6.77 25.03
C ASN A 203 -4.41 -6.15 23.71
N TYR A 204 -3.35 -5.36 23.79
CA TYR A 204 -2.72 -4.70 22.64
C TYR A 204 -2.33 -5.69 21.52
N PHE A 205 -1.81 -6.87 21.87
CA PHE A 205 -1.45 -7.88 20.89
C PHE A 205 -2.67 -8.43 20.14
N ALA A 206 -3.75 -8.70 20.88
CA ALA A 206 -5.01 -9.17 20.28
C ALA A 206 -5.60 -8.11 19.33
N ASN A 207 -5.54 -6.83 19.71
CA ASN A 207 -6.02 -5.72 18.87
C ASN A 207 -5.22 -5.61 17.56
N GLU A 208 -3.90 -5.86 17.60
CA GLU A 208 -3.08 -5.88 16.39
C GLU A 208 -3.47 -7.03 15.45
N LEU A 209 -3.75 -8.21 15.99
CA LEU A 209 -4.23 -9.35 15.19
C LEU A 209 -5.61 -9.07 14.58
N GLU A 210 -6.55 -8.49 15.35
CA GLU A 210 -7.88 -8.12 14.85
C GLU A 210 -7.79 -7.04 13.76
N LYS A 211 -6.89 -6.05 13.90
CA LYS A 211 -6.61 -5.05 12.86
C LYS A 211 -6.15 -5.71 11.57
N ARG A 212 -5.18 -6.62 11.64
CA ARG A 212 -4.65 -7.34 10.49
C ARG A 212 -5.72 -8.18 9.80
N LYS A 213 -6.55 -8.87 10.58
CA LYS A 213 -7.68 -9.67 10.10
C LYS A 213 -8.74 -8.80 9.40
N LEU A 214 -9.09 -7.64 9.98
CA LEU A 214 -10.01 -6.69 9.35
C LEU A 214 -9.46 -6.19 8.01
N LYS A 215 -8.18 -5.75 7.99
CA LYS A 215 -7.52 -5.29 6.76
C LYS A 215 -7.50 -6.39 5.68
N GLN A 216 -7.18 -7.63 6.07
CA GLN A 216 -7.18 -8.77 5.17
C GLN A 216 -8.57 -9.06 4.61
N LYS A 217 -9.61 -9.11 5.45
CA LYS A 217 -11.01 -9.30 5.00
C LYS A 217 -11.44 -8.22 4.00
N THR A 218 -11.15 -6.96 4.30
CA THR A 218 -11.49 -5.82 3.44
C THR A 218 -10.82 -5.94 2.07
N LEU A 219 -9.55 -6.37 2.03
CA LEU A 219 -8.81 -6.61 0.79
C LEU A 219 -9.38 -7.81 0.00
N LEU A 220 -9.58 -8.95 0.67
CA LEU A 220 -10.08 -10.17 0.01
C LEU A 220 -11.46 -9.95 -0.62
N ARG A 221 -12.35 -9.20 0.06
CA ARG A 221 -13.68 -8.80 -0.43
C ARG A 221 -13.66 -7.89 -1.66
N GLN A 222 -12.50 -7.44 -2.15
CA GLN A 222 -12.40 -6.74 -3.43
C GLN A 222 -12.34 -7.69 -4.61
N LEU A 223 -12.04 -8.98 -4.39
CA LEU A 223 -12.08 -9.95 -5.47
C LEU A 223 -13.49 -10.04 -6.07
N HIS A 224 -13.58 -10.16 -7.39
CA HIS A 224 -14.81 -10.15 -8.20
C HIS A 224 -15.61 -8.84 -8.20
N LYS A 225 -15.10 -7.77 -7.56
CA LYS A 225 -15.66 -6.42 -7.68
C LYS A 225 -14.95 -5.63 -8.78
N PRO A 226 -15.63 -4.65 -9.41
CA PRO A 226 -14.95 -3.71 -10.30
C PRO A 226 -13.88 -2.95 -9.53
N THR A 227 -12.79 -2.60 -10.21
CA THR A 227 -11.74 -1.75 -9.63
C THR A 227 -12.32 -0.41 -9.21
N ASP A 228 -12.21 -0.10 -7.93
CA ASP A 228 -12.55 1.21 -7.41
C ASP A 228 -11.38 2.18 -7.64
N LYS A 229 -11.63 3.24 -8.41
CA LYS A 229 -10.63 4.27 -8.74
C LYS A 229 -10.45 5.30 -7.61
N HIS A 230 -11.27 5.22 -6.56
CA HIS A 230 -11.23 6.10 -5.40
C HIS A 230 -10.59 5.44 -4.19
N VAL A 231 -9.87 4.33 -4.37
CA VAL A 231 -9.11 3.68 -3.28
C VAL A 231 -7.90 4.54 -2.90
N TRP A 232 -7.70 4.67 -1.59
CA TRP A 232 -6.53 5.32 -1.01
C TRP A 232 -5.60 4.24 -0.45
N PRO A 233 -4.45 3.96 -1.08
CA PRO A 233 -3.49 2.97 -0.58
C PRO A 233 -2.63 3.48 0.58
N VAL A 234 -2.74 4.78 0.89
CA VAL A 234 -2.03 5.48 1.96
C VAL A 234 -3.04 6.17 2.88
N GLU A 235 -2.64 6.39 4.13
CA GLU A 235 -3.50 7.04 5.11
C GLU A 235 -3.44 8.57 4.94
N PRO A 236 -4.54 9.31 5.16
CA PRO A 236 -4.55 10.77 5.13
C PRO A 236 -3.56 11.45 6.09
N THR A 237 -3.09 10.76 7.13
CA THR A 237 -2.05 11.23 8.06
C THR A 237 -0.63 11.10 7.52
N ASP A 238 -0.43 10.36 6.43
CA ASP A 238 0.92 10.10 5.91
C ASP A 238 1.57 11.39 5.41
N VAL A 239 2.83 11.58 5.77
CA VAL A 239 3.66 12.71 5.32
C VAL A 239 4.41 12.28 4.06
N ASN A 240 3.67 12.04 2.99
CA ASN A 240 4.19 11.62 1.69
C ASN A 240 3.25 12.05 0.55
N ALA A 241 3.65 11.89 -0.71
CA ALA A 241 2.76 11.92 -1.87
C ALA A 241 3.07 10.71 -2.77
N VAL A 242 2.10 10.25 -3.56
CA VAL A 242 2.28 9.06 -4.40
C VAL A 242 1.54 9.18 -5.73
N TYR A 243 2.13 8.62 -6.78
CA TYR A 243 1.47 8.33 -8.05
C TYR A 243 1.16 6.83 -8.18
N ILE A 244 -0.08 6.51 -8.56
CA ILE A 244 -0.57 5.15 -8.76
C ILE A 244 -0.74 4.91 -10.26
N ALA A 245 0.16 4.13 -10.85
CA ALA A 245 0.23 3.95 -12.30
C ALA A 245 -1.01 3.25 -12.89
N GLU A 246 -1.51 2.21 -12.21
CA GLU A 246 -2.68 1.44 -12.63
C GLU A 246 -3.95 2.28 -12.70
N ALA A 247 -4.08 3.28 -11.81
CA ALA A 247 -5.23 4.16 -11.73
C ALA A 247 -5.03 5.50 -12.45
N ASN A 248 -3.80 5.82 -12.86
CA ASN A 248 -3.37 7.14 -13.31
C ASN A 248 -3.83 8.24 -12.32
N THR A 249 -3.50 8.06 -11.04
CA THR A 249 -3.93 8.94 -9.95
C THR A 249 -2.72 9.48 -9.20
N MET A 250 -2.67 10.80 -9.03
CA MET A 250 -1.78 11.45 -8.06
C MET A 250 -2.53 11.65 -6.75
N LEU A 251 -1.88 11.27 -5.64
CA LEU A 251 -2.44 11.32 -4.30
C LEU A 251 -1.53 12.13 -3.36
N ALA A 252 -2.10 13.14 -2.71
CA ALA A 252 -1.44 13.98 -1.71
C ALA A 252 -2.29 14.03 -0.42
N PRO A 253 -1.98 13.22 0.60
CA PRO A 253 -2.65 13.18 1.91
C PRO A 253 -2.62 14.51 2.68
N ALA A 254 -3.53 14.68 3.64
CA ALA A 254 -3.58 15.86 4.50
C ALA A 254 -2.31 16.06 5.34
N GLY A 255 -1.63 14.97 5.70
CA GLY A 255 -0.40 14.97 6.50
C GLY A 255 0.75 15.73 5.84
N ILE A 256 0.98 15.55 4.53
CA ILE A 256 2.01 16.29 3.79
C ILE A 256 1.59 17.74 3.49
N LEU A 257 0.29 18.06 3.50
CA LEU A 257 -0.25 19.38 3.18
C LEU A 257 -0.29 20.32 4.40
N GLN A 258 0.78 20.29 5.19
CA GLN A 258 0.98 21.11 6.39
C GLN A 258 2.28 21.92 6.27
N PRO A 259 2.50 22.95 7.09
CA PRO A 259 3.79 23.63 7.16
C PRO A 259 4.93 22.63 7.49
N PRO A 260 6.12 22.78 6.87
CA PRO A 260 6.53 23.86 5.97
C PRO A 260 6.15 23.64 4.48
N VAL A 261 5.53 22.51 4.15
CA VAL A 261 5.25 22.11 2.76
C VAL A 261 4.09 22.90 2.15
N PHE A 262 3.02 23.14 2.90
CA PHE A 262 1.88 23.93 2.45
C PHE A 262 1.32 24.79 3.59
N ASP A 263 0.95 26.03 3.28
CA ASP A 263 0.19 26.89 4.19
C ASP A 263 -0.75 27.77 3.36
N LEU A 264 -2.04 27.78 3.72
CA LEU A 264 -3.07 28.55 3.02
C LEU A 264 -2.88 30.06 3.16
N HIS A 265 -2.23 30.51 4.24
CA HIS A 265 -2.12 31.93 4.61
C HIS A 265 -0.78 32.57 4.22
N ARG A 266 0.07 31.87 3.46
CA ARG A 266 1.34 32.41 2.95
C ARG A 266 1.28 32.70 1.44
N PRO A 267 2.15 33.58 0.91
CA PRO A 267 2.20 33.86 -0.52
C PRO A 267 2.37 32.57 -1.35
N SER A 268 1.58 32.45 -2.42
CA SER A 268 1.49 31.23 -3.23
C SER A 268 2.85 30.77 -3.79
N ILE A 269 3.78 31.68 -4.05
CA ILE A 269 5.13 31.37 -4.52
C ILE A 269 5.86 30.37 -3.61
N PHE A 270 5.69 30.48 -2.28
CA PHE A 270 6.29 29.52 -1.35
C PHE A 270 5.62 28.15 -1.46
N ASN A 271 4.30 28.09 -1.63
CA ASN A 271 3.58 26.83 -1.86
C ASN A 271 4.00 26.16 -3.17
N TYR A 272 4.21 26.92 -4.25
CA TYR A 272 4.72 26.36 -5.50
C TYR A 272 6.17 25.88 -5.38
N ALA A 273 7.00 26.58 -4.59
CA ALA A 273 8.39 26.21 -4.36
C ALA A 273 8.55 24.95 -3.49
N THR A 274 7.58 24.64 -2.62
CA THR A 274 7.60 23.44 -1.76
C THR A 274 6.61 22.38 -2.25
N ALA A 275 5.32 22.54 -1.98
CA ALA A 275 4.29 21.59 -2.39
C ALA A 275 4.25 21.42 -3.92
N GLY A 276 4.41 22.50 -4.68
CA GLY A 276 4.39 22.43 -6.14
C GLY A 276 5.51 21.55 -6.73
N VAL A 277 6.70 21.54 -6.13
CA VAL A 277 7.81 20.66 -6.55
C VAL A 277 7.45 19.19 -6.27
N MET A 278 6.91 18.89 -5.09
CA MET A 278 6.49 17.52 -4.74
C MET A 278 5.35 17.03 -5.61
N LEU A 279 4.33 17.85 -5.83
CA LEU A 279 3.21 17.51 -6.71
C LEU A 279 3.66 17.35 -8.17
N GLY A 280 4.63 18.17 -8.62
CA GLY A 280 5.27 18.01 -9.92
C GLY A 280 6.05 16.71 -10.06
N HIS A 281 6.74 16.27 -9.00
CA HIS A 281 7.41 14.98 -8.93
C HIS A 281 6.41 13.84 -9.16
N GLU A 282 5.30 13.81 -8.42
CA GLU A 282 4.27 12.77 -8.61
C GLU A 282 3.61 12.81 -9.98
N VAL A 283 3.34 14.00 -10.52
CA VAL A 283 2.81 14.12 -11.89
C VAL A 283 3.80 13.55 -12.92
N SER A 284 5.11 13.70 -12.69
CA SER A 284 6.15 13.20 -13.60
C SER A 284 6.27 11.67 -13.61
N HIS A 285 5.90 10.99 -12.51
CA HIS A 285 5.89 9.53 -12.44
C HIS A 285 4.97 8.89 -13.48
N ALA A 286 3.95 9.59 -13.97
CA ALA A 286 3.10 9.10 -15.06
C ALA A 286 3.86 8.83 -16.37
N LEU A 287 5.04 9.43 -16.54
CA LEU A 287 5.86 9.38 -17.75
C LEU A 287 7.27 8.83 -17.52
N ASP A 288 7.60 8.38 -16.31
CA ASP A 288 8.90 7.79 -16.01
C ASP A 288 9.09 6.40 -16.65
N SER A 289 10.19 5.71 -16.31
CA SER A 289 10.53 4.40 -16.89
C SER A 289 9.46 3.32 -16.71
N GLU A 290 8.67 3.39 -15.65
CA GLU A 290 7.61 2.44 -15.32
C GLU A 290 6.24 3.01 -15.68
N GLY A 291 5.92 4.23 -15.24
CA GLY A 291 4.63 4.86 -15.46
C GLY A 291 4.28 4.97 -16.94
N ARG A 292 5.25 5.22 -17.83
CA ARG A 292 5.00 5.30 -19.29
C ARG A 292 4.45 4.01 -19.92
N ARG A 293 4.51 2.87 -19.23
CA ARG A 293 4.02 1.57 -19.74
C ARG A 293 2.51 1.37 -19.57
N TYR A 294 1.85 2.28 -18.84
CA TYR A 294 0.42 2.26 -18.53
C TYR A 294 -0.36 3.24 -19.40
#